data_AF-A0AAD2PNF9-F1
#
_entry.id   AF-A0AAD2PNF9-F1
#
_cell.length_a   1.000
_cell.length_b   1.000
_cell.length_c   1.000
_cell.angle_alpha   90.00
_cell.angle_beta   90.00
_cell.angle_gamma   90.00
#
_symmetry.space_group_name_H-M   'P 1'
#
loop_
_entity.id
_entity.type
_entity.pdbx_description
1 polymer ?
#
loop_
_entity_poly.entity_id
_entity_poly.type
_entity_poly.pdbx_seq_one_letter_code
_entity_poly.pdbx_strand_id
1 'polypeptide(L)' 'MEDEIYRCFLELVIPRTPKPFAEYAARTMANAAIDKAVKMGKEIGLKPEEAIHRLLMSLKYGKEMPERGETIH' A
#
# COMPACT_ATOMS: atom_id res chain seq x y z
N MET A 1 7.69 8.76 -2.10
CA MET A 1 6.85 7.55 -2.22
C MET A 1 6.60 6.90 -0.87
N GLU A 2 7.61 6.51 -0.09
CA GLU A 2 7.41 5.84 1.21
C GLU A 2 6.57 6.68 2.20
N ASP A 3 6.87 7.99 2.32
CA ASP A 3 6.07 8.91 3.14
C ASP A 3 4.60 9.01 2.70
N GLU A 4 4.33 8.88 1.40
CA GLU A 4 2.96 8.91 0.88
C GLU A 4 2.23 7.60 1.18
N ILE A 5 2.91 6.47 1.08
CA ILE A 5 2.39 5.16 1.50
C ILE A 5 2.07 5.19 3.00
N TYR A 6 2.96 5.74 3.82
CA TYR A 6 2.73 5.97 5.24
C TYR A 6 1.46 6.80 5.50
N ARG A 7 1.29 7.92 4.79
CA ARG A 7 0.08 8.76 4.93
C ARG A 7 -1.19 8.01 4.55
N CYS A 8 -1.17 7.23 3.47
CA CYS A 8 -2.30 6.38 3.09
C CYS A 8 -2.67 5.41 4.22
N PHE A 9 -1.69 4.77 4.88
CA PHE A 9 -1.97 3.90 6.01
C PHE A 9 -2.42 4.63 7.27
N LEU A 10 -1.92 5.84 7.52
CA LEU A 10 -2.33 6.67 8.65
C LEU A 10 -3.82 7.04 8.56
N GLU A 11 -4.32 7.32 7.36
CA GLU A 11 -5.75 7.58 7.10
C GLU A 11 -6.65 6.35 7.29
N LEU A 12 -6.07 5.14 7.23
CA LEU A 12 -6.80 3.88 7.47
C LEU A 12 -6.86 3.50 8.95
N VAL A 13 -6.04 4.10 9.82
CA VAL A 13 -6.08 3.83 11.25
C VAL A 13 -7.34 4.44 11.86
N ILE A 14 -8.00 3.68 12.75
CA ILE A 14 -9.23 4.12 13.42
C ILE A 14 -8.98 5.47 14.13
N PRO A 15 -9.82 6.51 13.90
CA PRO A 15 -9.60 7.86 14.46
C PRO A 15 -9.53 7.94 16.00
N ARG A 16 -10.04 6.92 16.70
CA ARG A 16 -9.98 6.81 18.16
C ARG A 16 -8.65 6.28 18.69
N THR A 17 -7.76 5.82 17.81
CA THR A 17 -6.44 5.34 18.19
C THR A 17 -5.59 6.53 18.66
N PRO A 18 -4.95 6.46 19.84
CA PRO A 18 -4.07 7.53 20.28
C PRO A 18 -2.96 7.78 19.26
N LYS A 19 -2.67 9.06 18.99
CA LYS A 19 -1.76 9.49 17.92
C LYS A 19 -0.43 8.71 17.86
N PRO A 20 0.31 8.51 18.96
CA PRO A 20 1.58 7.77 18.90
C PRO A 20 1.42 6.33 18.40
N PHE A 21 0.33 5.66 18.78
CA PHE A 21 0.04 4.30 18.32
C PHE A 21 -0.42 4.27 16.88
N ALA A 22 -1.18 5.28 16.44
CA ALA A 22 -1.60 5.40 15.04
C ALA A 22 -0.39 5.59 14.11
N GLU A 23 0.53 6.49 14.48
CA GLU A 23 1.77 6.72 13.72
C GLU A 23 2.66 5.46 13.70
N TYR A 24 2.81 4.78 14.83
CA TYR A 24 3.55 3.52 14.91
C TYR A 24 2.94 2.43 14.03
N ALA A 25 1.62 2.25 14.11
CA ALA A 25 0.90 1.26 13.32
C ALA A 25 1.01 1.57 11.81
N ALA A 26 0.78 2.82 11.42
CA ALA A 26 0.89 3.25 10.02
C ALA A 26 2.30 3.02 9.45
N ARG A 27 3.34 3.31 10.23
CA ARG A 27 4.73 3.06 9.82
C ARG A 27 5.02 1.57 9.66
N THR A 28 4.55 0.75 10.59
CA THR A 28 4.73 -0.71 10.54
C THR A 28 4.03 -1.30 9.32
N MET A 29 2.80 -0.86 9.04
CA MET A 29 2.03 -1.28 7.87
C MET A 29 2.70 -0.84 6.56
N ALA A 30 3.19 0.40 6.49
CA ALA A 30 3.89 0.91 5.31
C ALA A 30 5.13 0.08 4.98
N ASN A 31 5.99 -0.19 5.98
CA ASN A 31 7.20 -0.98 5.80
C ASN A 31 6.86 -2.41 5.33
N ALA A 32 5.92 -3.08 6.00
CA ALA A 32 5.52 -4.43 5.61
C ALA A 32 4.92 -4.50 4.20
N ALA A 33 4.15 -3.48 3.80
CA ALA A 33 3.58 -3.39 2.46
C ALA A 33 4.66 -3.17 1.39
N ILE A 34 5.63 -2.29 1.66
CA ILE A 34 6.78 -2.04 0.78
C ILE A 34 7.61 -3.31 0.60
N ASP A 35 7.99 -3.97 1.70
CA ASP A 35 8.77 -5.20 1.66
C ASP A 35 8.07 -6.29 0.83
N LYS A 36 6.77 -6.45 1.06
CA LYS A 36 5.95 -7.40 0.29
C LYS A 36 5.88 -7.02 -1.19
N ALA A 37 5.66 -5.74 -1.50
CA ALA A 37 5.57 -5.26 -2.88
C ALA A 37 6.89 -5.47 -3.63
N VAL A 38 8.03 -5.15 -3.01
CA VAL A 38 9.35 -5.36 -3.59
C VAL A 38 9.62 -6.85 -3.81
N LYS A 39 9.30 -7.70 -2.82
CA LYS A 39 9.45 -9.16 -2.95
C LYS A 39 8.63 -9.72 -4.12
N MET A 40 7.33 -9.41 -4.16
CA MET A 40 6.44 -9.87 -5.22
C MET A 40 6.82 -9.29 -6.58
N GLY A 41 7.22 -8.01 -6.62
CA GLY A 41 7.69 -7.35 -7.84
C GLY A 41 8.93 -8.04 -8.40
N LYS A 42 9.88 -8.43 -7.55
CA LYS A 42 11.06 -9.18 -7.95
C LYS A 42 10.71 -10.54 -8.56
N GLU A 43 9.72 -11.24 -8.01
CA GLU A 43 9.26 -12.54 -8.54
C GLU A 43 8.70 -12.43 -9.98
N ILE A 44 8.21 -11.26 -10.38
CA ILE A 44 7.70 -10.97 -11.73
C ILE A 44 8.63 -10.06 -12.57
N GLY A 45 9.88 -9.85 -12.13
CA GLY A 45 10.90 -9.10 -12.87
C GLY A 45 10.79 -7.58 -12.80
N LEU A 46 10.02 -7.02 -11.87
CA LEU A 46 9.95 -5.57 -11.65
C LEU A 46 11.14 -5.05 -10.86
N LYS A 47 11.51 -3.81 -11.16
CA LYS A 47 12.41 -3.02 -10.32
C LYS A 47 11.70 -2.61 -9.01
N PRO A 48 12.42 -2.49 -7.88
CA PRO A 48 11.84 -2.08 -6.61
C PRO A 48 11.03 -0.79 -6.69
N GLU A 49 11.52 0.21 -7.42
CA GLU A 49 10.86 1.52 -7.56
C GLU A 49 9.51 1.40 -8.26
N GLU A 50 9.42 0.54 -9.28
CA GLU A 50 8.17 0.31 -10.00
C GLU A 50 7.17 -0.48 -9.15
N ALA A 51 7.65 -1.45 -8.36
CA ALA A 51 6.81 -2.18 -7.42
C ALA A 51 6.22 -1.26 -6.33
N ILE A 52 7.04 -0.37 -5.78
CA ILE A 52 6.62 0.64 -4.79
C ILE A 52 5.64 1.65 -5.41
N HIS A 53 5.89 2.08 -6.65
CA HIS A 53 4.99 2.97 -7.37
C HIS A 53 3.61 2.30 -7.59
N ARG A 54 3.58 1.04 -8.03
CA ARG A 54 2.34 0.28 -8.19
C ARG A 54 1.58 0.12 -6.86
N LEU A 55 2.29 -0.15 -5.77
CA LEU A 55 1.70 -0.18 -4.43
C LEU A 55 1.04 1.15 -4.08
N LEU A 56 1.74 2.28 -4.27
CA LEU A 56 1.20 3.61 -4.00
C LEU A 56 -0.06 3.89 -4.85
N MET A 57 -0.05 3.54 -6.13
CA MET A 57 -1.23 3.70 -7.00
C MET A 57 -2.40 2.84 -6.51
N SER A 58 -2.16 1.61 -6.10
CA SER A 58 -3.19 0.75 -5.52
C SER A 58 -3.75 1.30 -4.20
N LEU A 59 -2.94 1.94 -3.36
CA LEU A 59 -3.41 2.54 -2.11
C LEU A 59 -4.26 3.79 -2.35
N LYS A 60 -3.88 4.62 -3.33
CA LYS A 60 -4.59 5.86 -3.67
C LYS A 60 -5.88 5.61 -4.47
N TYR A 61 -5.84 4.68 -5.42
CA TYR A 61 -6.89 4.50 -6.43
C TYR A 61 -7.50 3.09 -6.44
N GLY A 62 -7.02 2.16 -5.61
CA GLY A 62 -7.53 0.79 -5.58
C GLY A 62 -8.98 0.66 -5.10
N LYS A 63 -9.55 1.72 -4.50
CA LYS A 63 -11.01 1.81 -4.24
C LYS A 63 -11.83 2.20 -5.49
N GLU A 64 -11.18 2.78 -6.50
CA GLU A 64 -11.80 3.27 -7.74
C GLU A 64 -11.46 2.41 -8.98
N MET A 65 -10.53 1.45 -8.88
CA MET A 65 -10.31 0.50 -9.96
C MET A 65 -11.48 -0.48 -10.00
N PRO A 66 -12.34 -0.48 -11.03
CA PRO A 66 -13.29 -1.57 -11.22
C PRO A 66 -12.48 -2.86 -11.28
N GLU A 67 -12.90 -3.87 -10.52
CA GLU A 67 -12.35 -5.21 -10.55
C GLU A 67 -12.37 -5.68 -12.01
N ARG A 68 -11.22 -5.55 -12.70
CA ARG A 68 -11.05 -6.07 -14.04
C ARG A 68 -10.86 -7.58 -13.88
N GLY A 69 -11.97 -8.27 -13.66
CA GLY A 69 -11.88 -9.64 -13.16
C GLY A 69 -13.13 -10.49 -13.08
N GLU A 70 -14.33 -10.08 -13.53
CA GLU A 70 -15.40 -11.04 -13.83
C GLU A 70 -16.12 -10.64 -15.13
N THR A 71 -15.59 -11.12 -16.25
CA THR A 71 -16.38 -11.32 -17.48
C THR A 71 -15.85 -12.56 -18.17
N ILE A 72 -16.24 -13.75 -17.67
CA ILE A 72 -16.63 -14.88 -18.52
C ILE A 72 -17.64 -15.74 -17.74
N HIS A 73 -18.93 -15.64 -18.08
CA HIS A 73 -19.89 -16.74 -18.10
C HIS A 73 -20.95 -16.43 -19.15
#